data_AF-A0A1Y5KTS7-F1
#
_entry.id   AF-A0A1Y5KTS7-F1
#
_cell.length_a   1.000
_cell.length_b   1.000
_cell.length_c   1.000
_cell.angle_alpha   90.00
_cell.angle_beta   90.00
_cell.angle_gamma   90.00
#
_symmetry.space_group_name_H-M   'P 1'
#
loop_
_entity.id
_entity.type
_entity.pdbx_description
1 polymer ?
#
loop_
_entity_poly.entity_id
_entity_poly.type
_entity_poly.pdbx_seq_one_letter_code
_entity_poly.pdbx_strand_id
1 'polypeptide(L)'
;MGTLKADLEELERLGGTLHGLADEAGGLRTGTAAGPYLSSAGAMMPSVIEASSISADLVDAALVPAIKERLGETGDVMIHVAQEYRNQDESSADRFVAAYTNATGEWSGEA
;
A
#
# COMPACT_ATOMS: atom_id res chain seq x y z
N MET A 1 -11.98 19.96 18.16
CA MET A 1 -12.57 19.36 16.95
C MET A 1 -12.22 20.27 15.79
N GLY A 2 -11.58 19.73 14.75
CA GLY A 2 -11.30 20.46 13.51
C GLY A 2 -12.57 20.77 12.75
N THR A 3 -12.49 21.64 11.74
CA THR A 3 -13.57 21.88 10.78
C THR A 3 -13.58 20.78 9.73
N LEU A 4 -14.73 20.47 9.13
CA LEU A 4 -14.81 19.54 7.99
C LEU A 4 -13.79 19.90 6.92
N LYS A 5 -13.64 21.19 6.62
CA LYS A 5 -12.64 21.66 5.65
C LYS A 5 -11.21 21.24 6.01
N ALA A 6 -10.81 21.41 7.28
CA ALA A 6 -9.47 21.02 7.73
C ALA A 6 -9.28 19.50 7.66
N ASP A 7 -10.32 18.73 7.98
CA ASP A 7 -10.26 17.27 7.91
C ASP A 7 -10.18 16.76 6.46
N LEU A 8 -10.86 17.41 5.51
CA LEU A 8 -10.75 17.10 4.08
C LEU A 8 -9.35 17.41 3.52
N GLU A 9 -8.78 18.56 3.89
CA GLU A 9 -7.40 18.93 3.50
C GLU A 9 -6.38 17.92 4.06
N GLU A 10 -6.56 17.47 5.30
CA GLU A 10 -5.71 16.45 5.91
C GLU A 10 -5.86 15.09 5.22
N LEU A 11 -7.07 14.70 4.82
CA LEU A 11 -7.30 13.45 4.11
C LEU A 11 -6.64 13.44 2.72
N GLU A 12 -6.67 14.55 1.99
CA GLU A 12 -5.91 14.69 0.72
C GLU A 12 -4.40 14.53 0.95
N ARG A 13 -3.88 15.15 2.01
CA ARG A 13 -2.45 15.06 2.36
C ARG A 13 -2.04 13.63 2.72
N LEU A 14 -2.86 12.93 3.50
CA LEU A 14 -2.63 11.54 3.87
C LEU A 14 -2.71 10.60 2.66
N GLY A 15 -3.68 10.80 1.76
CA GLY A 15 -3.78 10.03 0.53
C GLY A 15 -2.55 10.19 -0.36
N GLY A 16 -2.03 11.42 -0.50
CA GLY A 16 -0.76 11.66 -1.18
C GLY A 16 0.45 10.98 -0.51
N THR A 17 0.44 10.89 0.83
CA THR A 17 1.49 10.15 1.57
C THR A 17 1.44 8.66 1.25
N LEU A 18 0.24 8.06 1.16
CA LEU A 18 0.08 6.65 0.80
C LEU A 18 0.53 6.36 -0.63
N HIS A 19 0.27 7.26 -1.59
CA HIS A 19 0.82 7.12 -2.94
C HIS A 19 2.35 7.16 -2.95
N GLY A 20 2.96 8.06 -2.19
CA GLY A 20 4.43 8.10 -2.04
C GLY A 20 4.97 6.78 -1.48
N LEU A 21 4.34 6.23 -0.44
CA LEU A 21 4.70 4.93 0.12
C LEU A 21 4.46 3.77 -0.85
N ALA A 22 3.42 3.83 -1.68
CA ALA A 22 3.15 2.83 -2.72
C ALA A 22 4.27 2.80 -3.77
N ASP A 23 4.75 3.98 -4.18
CA ASP A 23 5.88 4.09 -5.11
C ASP A 23 7.19 3.62 -4.49
N GLU A 24 7.45 3.98 -3.24
CA GLU A 24 8.61 3.47 -2.48
C GLU A 24 8.56 1.95 -2.32
N ALA A 25 7.39 1.39 -1.96
CA ALA A 25 7.19 -0.04 -1.84
C ALA A 25 7.44 -0.76 -3.17
N GLY A 26 6.92 -0.22 -4.29
CA GLY A 26 7.17 -0.75 -5.63
C GLY A 26 8.64 -0.72 -6.07
N GLY A 27 9.46 0.12 -5.43
CA GLY A 27 10.90 0.18 -5.63
C GLY A 27 11.69 -0.85 -4.80
N LEU A 28 11.06 -1.50 -3.83
CA LEU A 28 11.72 -2.52 -3.01
C LEU A 28 12.08 -3.74 -3.86
N ARG A 29 13.31 -4.20 -3.70
CA ARG A 29 13.76 -5.50 -4.19
C ARG A 29 14.53 -6.20 -3.10
N THR A 30 14.16 -7.44 -2.82
CA THR A 30 14.85 -8.29 -1.85
C THR A 30 16.21 -8.79 -2.37
N GLY A 31 16.49 -8.56 -3.65
CA GLY A 31 17.71 -9.03 -4.29
C GLY A 31 17.73 -10.55 -4.38
N THR A 32 18.80 -11.12 -4.94
CA THR A 32 18.96 -12.57 -4.91
C THR A 32 19.28 -12.99 -3.47
N ALA A 33 18.37 -13.69 -2.79
CA ALA A 33 18.62 -14.22 -1.44
C ALA A 33 19.87 -15.12 -1.35
N ALA A 34 20.31 -15.70 -2.47
CA ALA A 34 21.56 -16.45 -2.58
C ALA A 34 22.85 -15.58 -2.55
N GLY A 35 22.75 -14.25 -2.63
CA GLY A 35 23.90 -13.34 -2.67
C GLY A 35 24.90 -13.67 -3.79
N PRO A 36 26.20 -13.32 -3.64
CA PRO A 36 27.25 -13.59 -4.63
C PRO A 36 27.57 -15.09 -4.82
N TYR A 37 26.90 -16.00 -4.10
CA TYR A 37 27.14 -17.44 -4.20
C TYR A 37 26.45 -18.11 -5.41
N LEU A 38 25.57 -17.38 -6.13
CA LEU A 38 25.06 -17.81 -7.44
C LEU A 38 26.16 -18.03 -8.49
N SER A 39 27.33 -17.42 -8.30
CA SER A 39 28.42 -17.43 -9.27
C SER A 39 29.26 -18.71 -9.29
N SER A 40 29.11 -19.63 -8.35
CA SER A 40 29.86 -20.90 -8.34
C SER A 40 29.00 -22.07 -8.83
N ALA A 41 29.19 -22.45 -10.10
CA ALA A 41 28.58 -23.65 -10.68
C ALA A 41 29.04 -24.90 -9.90
N GLY A 42 28.11 -25.52 -9.18
CA GLY A 42 28.32 -26.81 -8.47
C GLY A 42 28.26 -26.77 -6.93
N ALA A 43 28.09 -25.61 -6.29
CA ALA A 43 28.26 -25.48 -4.83
C ALA A 43 26.98 -25.31 -3.99
N MET A 44 25.80 -25.08 -4.58
CA MET A 44 24.57 -24.86 -3.80
C MET A 44 23.69 -26.10 -3.72
N MET A 45 23.28 -26.44 -2.50
CA MET A 45 22.26 -27.43 -2.24
C MET A 45 20.91 -26.97 -2.84
N PRO A 46 20.08 -27.87 -3.41
CA PRO A 46 18.78 -27.52 -3.97
C PRO A 46 17.89 -26.71 -3.02
N SER A 47 17.93 -27.01 -1.72
CA SER A 47 17.19 -26.27 -0.69
C SER A 47 17.59 -24.80 -0.57
N VAL A 48 18.85 -24.45 -0.87
CA VAL A 48 19.35 -23.06 -0.86
C VAL A 48 18.83 -22.31 -2.09
N ILE A 49 18.75 -22.99 -3.24
CA ILE A 49 18.17 -22.42 -4.47
C ILE A 49 16.69 -22.14 -4.25
N GLU A 50 15.96 -23.09 -3.68
CA GLU A 50 14.52 -22.97 -3.43
C GLU A 50 14.22 -21.90 -2.37
N ALA A 51 14.98 -21.86 -1.27
CA ALA A 51 14.88 -20.77 -0.29
C ALA A 51 15.19 -19.40 -0.92
N SER A 52 16.09 -19.35 -1.90
CA SER A 52 16.40 -18.10 -2.61
C SER A 52 15.31 -17.67 -3.59
N SER A 53 14.56 -18.64 -4.14
CA SER A 53 13.41 -18.36 -5.02
C SER A 53 12.25 -17.72 -4.26
N ILE A 54 12.09 -17.97 -2.95
CA ILE A 54 11.05 -17.33 -2.12
C ILE A 54 11.15 -15.80 -2.16
N SER A 55 12.36 -15.24 -2.07
CA SER A 55 12.57 -13.80 -2.14
C SER A 55 12.14 -13.22 -3.49
N ALA A 56 12.50 -13.89 -4.59
CA ALA A 56 12.12 -13.44 -5.93
C ALA A 56 10.61 -13.64 -6.22
N ASP A 57 10.09 -14.83 -5.96
CA ASP A 57 8.76 -15.23 -6.42
C ASP A 57 7.65 -14.80 -5.46
N LEU A 58 7.90 -14.86 -4.15
CA LEU A 58 6.89 -14.47 -3.15
C LEU A 58 7.05 -13.00 -2.75
N VAL A 59 8.27 -12.53 -2.48
CA VAL A 59 8.44 -11.16 -1.99
C VAL A 59 8.41 -10.15 -3.14
N ASP A 60 9.30 -10.29 -4.11
CA ASP A 60 9.43 -9.31 -5.19
C ASP A 60 8.28 -9.39 -6.21
N ALA A 61 7.80 -10.60 -6.54
CA ALA A 61 6.78 -10.78 -7.57
C ALA A 61 5.33 -10.80 -7.05
N ALA A 62 5.09 -11.02 -5.74
CA ALA A 62 3.73 -11.05 -5.19
C ALA A 62 3.50 -10.01 -4.08
N LEU A 63 4.27 -10.05 -2.99
CA LEU A 63 4.02 -9.18 -1.83
C LEU A 63 4.29 -7.70 -2.13
N VAL A 64 5.40 -7.37 -2.78
CA VAL A 64 5.73 -5.97 -3.14
C VAL A 64 4.65 -5.36 -4.04
N PRO A 65 4.23 -6.00 -5.15
CA PRO A 65 3.11 -5.51 -5.96
C PRO A 65 1.81 -5.37 -5.17
N ALA A 66 1.45 -6.35 -4.33
CA ALA A 66 0.22 -6.30 -3.55
C ALA A 66 0.21 -5.15 -2.53
N ILE A 67 1.34 -4.90 -1.85
CA ILE A 67 1.47 -3.76 -0.93
C ILE A 67 1.36 -2.44 -1.69
N LYS A 68 2.03 -2.33 -2.85
CA LYS A 68 1.93 -1.14 -3.70
C LYS A 68 0.48 -0.86 -4.11
N GLU A 69 -0.21 -1.87 -4.63
CA GLU A 69 -1.60 -1.75 -5.07
C GLU A 69 -2.49 -1.32 -3.91
N ARG A 70 -2.39 -1.99 -2.76
CA ARG A 70 -3.23 -1.70 -1.60
C ARG A 70 -3.01 -0.30 -1.02
N LEU A 71 -1.75 0.15 -0.95
CA LEU A 71 -1.43 1.51 -0.50
C LEU A 71 -1.95 2.56 -1.50
N GLY A 72 -1.80 2.30 -2.80
CA GLY A 72 -2.35 3.13 -3.87
C GLY A 72 -3.86 3.26 -3.78
N GLU A 73 -4.58 2.14 -3.75
CA GLU A 73 -6.05 2.12 -3.64
C GLU A 73 -6.55 2.89 -2.41
N THR A 74 -5.90 2.71 -1.26
CA THR A 74 -6.27 3.43 -0.03
C THR A 74 -6.03 4.93 -0.18
N GLY A 75 -4.93 5.32 -0.83
CA GLY A 75 -4.64 6.72 -1.15
C GLY A 75 -5.68 7.33 -2.10
N ASP A 76 -6.08 6.59 -3.14
CA ASP A 76 -7.11 6.97 -4.08
C ASP A 76 -8.47 7.17 -3.39
N VAL A 77 -8.83 6.28 -2.45
CA VAL A 77 -10.06 6.42 -1.65
C VAL A 77 -10.02 7.69 -0.80
N MET A 78 -8.92 7.95 -0.10
CA MET A 78 -8.74 9.15 0.72
C MET A 78 -8.93 10.42 -0.11
N ILE A 79 -8.26 10.50 -1.27
CA ILE A 79 -8.32 11.67 -2.15
C ILE A 79 -9.72 11.82 -2.76
N HIS A 80 -10.34 10.75 -3.25
CA HIS A 80 -11.68 10.82 -3.85
C HIS A 80 -12.74 11.26 -2.85
N VAL A 81 -12.76 10.70 -1.64
CA VAL A 81 -13.73 11.09 -0.62
C VAL A 81 -13.52 12.55 -0.21
N ALA A 82 -12.27 13.01 -0.07
CA ALA A 82 -12.01 14.41 0.23
C ALA A 82 -12.52 15.35 -0.87
N GLN A 83 -12.30 14.99 -2.14
CA GLN A 83 -12.77 15.75 -3.29
C GLN A 83 -14.31 15.79 -3.40
N GLU A 84 -14.99 14.68 -3.12
CA GLU A 84 -16.46 14.60 -3.14
C GLU A 84 -17.10 15.57 -2.13
N TYR A 85 -16.48 15.72 -0.96
CA TYR A 85 -17.00 16.55 0.13
C TYR A 85 -16.45 17.98 0.17
N ARG A 86 -15.50 18.34 -0.72
CA ARG A 86 -14.80 19.64 -0.72
C ARG A 86 -15.70 20.88 -0.72
N ASN A 87 -16.87 20.80 -1.34
CA ASN A 87 -17.84 21.90 -1.43
C ASN A 87 -19.06 21.72 -0.51
N GLN A 88 -19.04 20.72 0.37
CA GLN A 88 -20.11 20.45 1.32
C GLN A 88 -19.94 21.32 2.58
N ASP A 89 -21.05 21.55 3.29
CA ASP A 89 -21.03 22.22 4.58
C ASP A 89 -20.74 21.26 5.74
N GLU A 90 -20.48 21.83 6.92
CA GLU A 90 -20.16 21.09 8.16
C GLU A 90 -21.23 20.04 8.56
N SER A 91 -22.48 20.20 8.12
CA SER A 91 -23.53 19.20 8.40
C SER A 91 -23.30 17.87 7.68
N SER A 92 -22.34 17.83 6.75
CA SER A 92 -21.98 16.65 5.97
C SER A 92 -20.88 15.80 6.61
N ALA A 93 -20.34 16.20 7.76
CA ALA A 93 -19.24 15.51 8.43
C ALA A 93 -19.55 14.03 8.72
N ASP A 94 -20.76 13.71 9.22
CA ASP A 94 -21.15 12.32 9.49
C ASP A 94 -21.22 11.47 8.21
N ARG A 95 -21.70 12.07 7.10
CA ARG A 95 -21.75 11.40 5.80
C ARG A 95 -20.35 11.16 5.24
N PHE A 96 -19.44 12.12 5.42
CA PHE A 96 -18.03 12.00 5.07
C PHE A 96 -17.37 10.82 5.80
N VAL A 97 -17.52 10.73 7.13
CA VAL A 97 -16.94 9.63 7.93
C VAL A 97 -17.47 8.27 7.47
N ALA A 98 -18.78 8.17 7.20
CA ALA A 98 -19.39 6.95 6.70
C ALA A 98 -18.89 6.57 5.30
N ALA A 99 -18.76 7.55 4.38
CA ALA A 99 -18.25 7.32 3.03
C ALA A 99 -16.81 6.81 3.06
N TYR A 100 -15.94 7.44 3.85
CA TYR A 100 -14.56 7.01 4.04
C TYR A 100 -14.49 5.58 4.58
N THR A 101 -15.20 5.29 5.68
CA THR A 101 -15.15 3.97 6.35
C THR A 101 -15.67 2.84 5.47
N ASN A 102 -16.76 3.09 4.71
CA ASN A 102 -17.30 2.13 3.77
C ASN A 102 -16.35 1.87 2.59
N ALA A 103 -15.69 2.90 2.07
CA ALA A 103 -14.81 2.79 0.91
C ALA A 103 -13.49 2.08 1.26
N THR A 104 -12.99 2.22 2.49
CA THR A 104 -11.78 1.49 2.94
C THR A 104 -12.06 0.05 3.39
N GLY A 105 -13.32 -0.30 3.65
CA GLY A 105 -13.74 -1.62 4.15
C GLY A 105 -13.23 -1.95 5.55
N GLU A 106 -13.81 -2.98 6.20
CA GLU A 106 -13.15 -3.60 7.35
C GLU A 106 -11.83 -4.20 6.87
N TRP A 107 -10.73 -3.89 7.56
CA TRP A 107 -9.48 -4.64 7.45
C TRP A 107 -9.66 -6.04 8.06
N SER A 108 -10.53 -6.88 7.50
CA SER A 108 -10.58 -8.28 7.88
C SER A 108 -9.45 -9.00 7.16
N GLY A 109 -8.47 -9.46 7.93
CA GLY A 109 -7.33 -10.24 7.43
C GLY A 109 -7.68 -11.68 7.04
N GLU A 110 -8.91 -11.93 6.59
CA GLU A 110 -9.35 -13.26 6.16
C GLU A 110 -9.24 -13.34 4.64
N ALA A 111 -8.15 -13.99 4.20
CA ALA A 111 -8.00 -14.55 2.85
C ALA A 111 -8.38 -16.04 2.88
#